data_AF-K8WLR6-F1
#
_entry.id   AF-K8WLR6-F1
#
_cell.length_a   1.000
_cell.length_b   1.000
_cell.length_c   1.000
_cell.angle_alpha   90.00
_cell.angle_beta   90.00
_cell.angle_gamma   90.00
#
_symmetry.space_group_name_H-M   'P 1'
#
loop_
_entity.id
_entity.type
_entity.pdbx_description
1 polymer ?
#
loop_
_entity_poly.entity_id
_entity_poly.type
_entity_poly.pdbx_seq_one_letter_code
_entity_poly.pdbx_strand_id
1 'polypeptide(L)'
;MINNTNIDALLINKEGYFSLQDSLVLAIPGKNASPLYINGFYFECDMKITEQSLFVLSASELEIIQSKEWSFYTILISEIIEILAVVDTAIGKSFLSENESFYTGKINKNIIEANVDLSMCHSIKNVIIDLVIKNDTNFNLWCNVLRRYEAYGIMRFLLSAVEKDRNANINQLCK
;
A
#
# COMPACT_ATOMS: atom_id res chain seq x y z
N MET A 1 18.72 -29.44 -6.01
CA MET A 1 17.36 -29.34 -5.41
C MET A 1 16.83 -27.98 -5.78
N ILE A 2 15.76 -27.95 -6.58
CA ILE A 2 15.08 -26.71 -6.96
C ILE A 2 14.35 -26.23 -5.70
N ASN A 3 14.80 -25.11 -5.13
CA ASN A 3 14.04 -24.43 -4.08
C ASN A 3 12.70 -24.02 -4.68
N ASN A 4 11.66 -24.81 -4.40
CA ASN A 4 10.30 -24.35 -4.55
C ASN A 4 10.09 -23.26 -3.49
N THR A 5 10.48 -22.03 -3.83
CA THR A 5 10.05 -20.84 -3.12
C THR A 5 8.55 -20.76 -3.33
N ASN A 6 7.80 -21.38 -2.41
CA ASN A 6 6.35 -21.37 -2.46
C ASN A 6 5.93 -19.89 -2.49
N ILE A 7 5.15 -19.48 -3.49
CA ILE A 7 4.72 -18.07 -3.63
C ILE A 7 4.04 -17.61 -2.33
N ASP A 8 3.34 -18.52 -1.66
CA ASP A 8 2.79 -18.33 -0.32
C ASP A 8 3.83 -17.92 0.72
N ALA A 9 5.05 -18.49 0.66
CA ALA A 9 6.13 -18.11 1.56
C ALA A 9 6.66 -16.70 1.27
N LEU A 10 6.66 -16.23 0.01
CA LEU A 10 6.97 -14.84 -0.34
C LEU A 10 5.84 -13.88 0.06
N LEU A 11 4.58 -14.32 -0.03
CA LEU A 11 3.40 -13.60 0.43
C LEU A 11 3.37 -13.47 1.96
N ILE A 12 3.88 -14.48 2.67
CA ILE A 12 3.93 -14.57 4.13
C ILE A 12 5.26 -14.07 4.69
N ASN A 13 6.29 -13.75 3.88
CA ASN A 13 7.61 -13.42 4.43
C ASN A 13 7.58 -12.07 5.20
N LYS A 14 7.27 -12.16 6.49
CA LYS A 14 7.11 -11.04 7.43
C LYS A 14 8.47 -10.59 7.98
N GLU A 15 9.48 -10.43 7.13
CA GLU A 15 10.77 -9.81 7.51
C GLU A 15 10.62 -8.30 7.80
N GLY A 16 9.50 -7.87 8.40
CA GLY A 16 9.27 -6.50 8.89
C GLY A 16 8.77 -5.49 7.86
N TYR A 17 8.25 -5.94 6.71
CA TYR A 17 7.77 -5.04 5.65
C TYR A 17 6.24 -4.99 5.59
N PHE A 18 5.60 -5.63 4.61
CA PHE A 18 4.13 -5.74 4.54
C PHE A 18 3.76 -7.06 3.88
N SER A 19 2.72 -7.76 4.35
CA SER A 19 2.15 -8.86 3.58
C SER A 19 1.30 -8.31 2.44
N LEU A 20 1.35 -8.95 1.27
CA LEU A 20 0.53 -8.58 0.12
C LEU A 20 -0.97 -8.77 0.37
N GLN A 21 -1.32 -9.57 1.38
CA GLN A 21 -2.71 -9.82 1.82
C GLN A 21 -3.19 -8.82 2.88
N ASP A 22 -2.30 -8.00 3.42
CA ASP A 22 -2.70 -6.97 4.37
C ASP A 22 -3.42 -5.83 3.65
N SER A 23 -4.17 -5.06 4.43
CA SER A 23 -4.91 -3.90 3.96
C SER A 23 -4.27 -2.63 4.47
N LEU A 24 -4.06 -1.68 3.55
CA LEU A 24 -3.90 -0.29 3.92
C LEU A 24 -5.28 0.27 4.28
N VAL A 25 -5.37 0.91 5.44
CA VAL A 25 -6.59 1.47 5.99
C VAL A 25 -6.46 2.97 6.07
N LEU A 26 -7.42 3.69 5.49
CA LEU A 26 -7.66 5.09 5.75
C LEU A 26 -8.78 5.20 6.79
N ALA A 27 -8.44 5.66 7.98
CA ALA A 27 -9.39 5.92 9.05
C ALA A 27 -9.66 7.41 9.16
N ILE A 28 -10.94 7.77 9.25
CA ILE A 28 -11.39 9.16 9.23
C ILE A 28 -12.36 9.39 10.39
N PRO A 29 -12.05 10.29 11.33
CA PRO A 29 -12.92 10.55 12.46
C PRO A 29 -14.17 11.33 12.03
N GLY A 30 -15.33 10.97 12.56
CA GLY A 30 -16.50 11.85 12.57
C GLY A 30 -16.27 13.09 13.47
N LYS A 31 -17.15 14.10 13.35
CA LYS A 31 -17.00 15.40 14.05
C LYS A 31 -16.76 15.31 15.57
N ASN A 32 -17.30 14.28 16.23
CA ASN A 32 -17.18 14.08 17.67
C ASN A 32 -16.64 12.68 18.01
N ALA A 33 -15.83 12.10 17.12
CA ALA A 33 -15.34 10.75 17.31
C ALA A 33 -14.39 10.65 18.51
N SER A 34 -14.59 9.63 19.32
CA SER A 34 -13.64 9.26 20.37
C SER A 34 -12.34 8.77 19.73
N PRO A 35 -11.18 8.92 20.40
CA PRO A 35 -9.92 8.41 19.90
C PRO A 35 -10.01 6.92 19.57
N LEU A 36 -9.50 6.53 18.41
CA LEU A 36 -9.40 5.14 18.01
C LEU A 36 -8.13 4.55 18.62
N TYR A 37 -8.25 3.40 19.27
CA TYR A 37 -7.11 2.65 19.77
C TYR A 37 -6.93 1.42 18.90
N ILE A 38 -5.76 1.31 18.27
CA ILE A 38 -5.41 0.18 17.44
C ILE A 38 -4.21 -0.55 18.04
N ASN A 39 -4.32 -1.87 18.02
CA ASN A 39 -3.21 -2.77 18.27
C ASN A 39 -3.11 -3.67 17.04
N GLY A 40 -1.90 -3.99 16.64
CA GLY A 40 -1.65 -4.84 15.50
C GLY A 40 -0.18 -5.16 15.35
N PHE A 41 0.10 -6.11 14.48
CA PHE A 41 1.40 -6.71 14.26
C PHE A 41 2.47 -5.69 13.86
N TYR A 42 2.08 -4.67 13.09
CA TYR A 42 2.98 -3.61 12.63
C TYR A 42 3.22 -2.53 13.67
N PHE A 43 2.56 -2.57 14.84
CA PHE A 43 2.70 -1.57 15.88
C PHE A 43 3.54 -2.13 17.04
N GLU A 44 4.48 -1.35 17.54
CA GLU A 44 5.30 -1.73 18.69
C GLU A 44 4.49 -1.65 20.02
N CYS A 45 3.39 -0.90 20.03
CA CYS A 45 2.49 -0.72 21.17
C CYS A 45 1.08 -0.31 20.71
N ASP A 46 0.12 -0.28 21.64
CA ASP A 46 -1.23 0.26 21.39
C ASP A 46 -1.13 1.72 20.93
N MET A 47 -1.58 1.98 19.69
CA MET A 47 -1.53 3.32 19.10
C MET A 47 -2.87 4.02 19.27
N LYS A 48 -2.80 5.28 19.70
CA LYS A 48 -3.94 6.18 19.78
C LYS A 48 -3.99 7.05 18.53
N ILE A 49 -5.08 6.96 17.78
CA ILE A 49 -5.38 7.77 16.61
C ILE A 49 -6.49 8.75 16.96
N THR A 50 -6.23 10.04 16.74
CA THR A 50 -7.18 11.13 17.01
C THR A 50 -7.57 11.90 15.75
N GLU A 51 -6.81 11.74 14.68
CA GLU A 51 -6.97 12.44 13.42
C GLU A 51 -7.11 11.45 12.28
N GLN A 52 -7.35 11.98 11.09
CA GLN A 52 -7.37 11.18 9.88
C GLN A 52 -5.98 10.58 9.61
N SER A 53 -5.93 9.26 9.42
CA SER A 53 -4.66 8.54 9.34
C SER A 53 -4.71 7.34 8.41
N LEU A 54 -3.54 7.02 7.85
CA LEU A 54 -3.23 5.82 7.09
C LEU A 54 -2.38 4.87 7.92
N PHE A 55 -2.73 3.59 7.91
CA PHE A 55 -1.98 2.53 8.61
C PHE A 55 -2.30 1.16 7.99
N VAL A 56 -1.44 0.17 8.25
CA VAL A 56 -1.58 -1.18 7.68
C VAL A 56 -2.06 -2.15 8.74
N LEU A 57 -3.01 -3.01 8.35
CA LEU A 57 -3.56 -4.07 9.17
C LEU A 57 -3.67 -5.38 8.40
N SER A 58 -3.50 -6.47 9.12
CA SER A 58 -3.89 -7.80 8.64
C SER A 58 -5.40 -7.96 8.58
N ALA A 59 -5.87 -8.93 7.79
CA ALA A 59 -7.30 -9.24 7.66
C ALA A 59 -7.97 -9.51 9.02
N SER A 60 -7.30 -10.26 9.91
CA SER A 60 -7.81 -10.55 11.26
C SER A 60 -7.93 -9.32 12.15
N GLU A 61 -7.03 -8.35 12.02
CA GLU A 61 -7.09 -7.12 12.81
C GLU A 61 -8.19 -6.18 12.31
N LEU A 62 -8.42 -6.18 10.99
CA LEU A 62 -9.46 -5.38 10.36
C LEU A 62 -10.87 -5.80 10.81
N GLU A 63 -11.12 -7.10 10.98
CA GLU A 63 -12.42 -7.63 11.46
C GLU A 63 -12.78 -7.13 12.86
N ILE A 64 -11.76 -6.86 13.69
CA ILE A 64 -11.91 -6.44 15.08
C ILE A 64 -12.18 -4.93 15.18
N ILE A 65 -11.70 -4.14 14.22
CA ILE A 65 -11.88 -2.69 14.22
C ILE A 65 -13.31 -2.36 13.79
N GLN A 66 -14.15 -2.15 14.80
CA GLN A 66 -15.51 -1.67 14.63
C GLN A 66 -15.69 -0.40 15.45
N SER A 67 -15.82 0.73 14.75
CA SER A 67 -16.25 1.97 15.37
C SER A 67 -17.30 2.63 14.49
N LYS A 68 -18.44 2.97 15.09
CA LYS A 68 -19.52 3.69 14.39
C LYS A 68 -19.20 5.17 14.18
N GLU A 69 -18.19 5.67 14.88
CA GLU A 69 -17.80 7.08 14.87
C GLU A 69 -16.69 7.37 13.84
N TRP A 70 -16.11 6.31 13.27
CA TRP A 70 -15.04 6.38 12.30
C TRP A 70 -15.48 5.78 10.97
N SER A 71 -15.05 6.40 9.88
CA SER A 71 -15.16 5.81 8.55
C SER A 71 -13.85 5.13 8.19
N PHE A 72 -13.94 3.89 7.73
CA PHE A 72 -12.78 3.09 7.33
C PHE A 72 -12.89 2.77 5.84
N TYR A 73 -11.85 3.11 5.11
CA TYR A 73 -11.68 2.72 3.71
C TYR A 73 -10.44 1.84 3.62
N THR A 74 -10.55 0.75 2.87
CA THR A 74 -9.47 -0.23 2.77
C THR A 74 -9.10 -0.53 1.34
N ILE A 75 -7.84 -0.87 1.14
CA ILE A 75 -7.31 -1.36 -0.12
C ILE A 75 -6.21 -2.39 0.18
N LEU A 76 -6.15 -3.47 -0.58
CA LEU A 76 -5.11 -4.46 -0.38
C LEU A 76 -3.75 -3.90 -0.76
N ILE A 77 -2.71 -4.28 -0.01
CA ILE A 77 -1.32 -3.94 -0.36
C ILE A 77 -0.97 -4.41 -1.77
N SER A 78 -1.45 -5.58 -2.18
CA SER A 78 -1.31 -6.09 -3.55
C SER A 78 -1.92 -5.15 -4.62
N GLU A 79 -3.01 -4.46 -4.32
CA GLU A 79 -3.60 -3.47 -5.25
C GLU A 79 -2.79 -2.17 -5.28
N ILE A 80 -2.19 -1.77 -4.16
CA ILE A 80 -1.31 -0.60 -4.11
C ILE A 80 -0.08 -0.81 -4.98
N ILE A 81 0.50 -2.01 -4.94
CA ILE A 81 1.66 -2.34 -5.78
C ILE A 81 1.30 -2.29 -7.27
N GLU A 82 0.09 -2.71 -7.65
CA GLU A 82 -0.41 -2.52 -9.02
C GLU A 82 -0.56 -1.02 -9.35
N ILE A 83 -1.09 -0.20 -8.44
CA ILE A 83 -1.17 1.26 -8.62
C ILE A 83 0.24 1.86 -8.82
N LEU A 84 1.21 1.47 -8.00
CA LEU A 84 2.60 1.92 -8.15
C LEU A 84 3.14 1.55 -9.53
N ALA A 85 2.91 0.32 -9.98
CA ALA A 85 3.32 -0.09 -11.31
C ALA A 85 2.69 0.77 -12.41
N VAL A 86 1.38 1.02 -12.33
CA VAL A 86 0.68 1.87 -13.30
C VAL A 86 1.27 3.30 -13.31
N VAL A 87 1.47 3.90 -12.14
CA VAL A 87 1.99 5.26 -12.01
C VAL A 87 3.44 5.36 -12.49
N ASP A 88 4.30 4.43 -12.08
CA ASP A 88 5.70 4.41 -12.50
C ASP A 88 5.82 4.21 -14.03
N THR A 89 4.97 3.36 -14.64
CA THR A 89 4.84 3.27 -16.13
C THR A 89 4.49 4.62 -16.73
N ALA A 90 3.46 5.28 -16.20
CA ALA A 90 2.90 6.50 -16.76
C ALA A 90 3.89 7.68 -16.70
N ILE A 91 4.76 7.69 -15.68
CA ILE A 91 5.80 8.71 -15.49
C ILE A 91 7.09 8.34 -16.26
N GLY A 92 7.14 7.18 -16.91
CA GLY A 92 8.30 6.73 -17.69
C GLY A 92 9.48 6.31 -16.81
N LYS A 93 9.22 5.92 -15.56
CA LYS A 93 10.23 5.28 -14.73
C LYS A 93 10.35 3.83 -15.17
N SER A 94 11.57 3.42 -15.52
CA SER A 94 11.83 2.04 -15.91
C SER A 94 11.66 1.12 -14.71
N PHE A 95 10.78 0.14 -14.85
CA PHE A 95 10.49 -0.89 -13.84
C PHE A 95 11.67 -1.77 -13.45
N LEU A 96 12.65 -1.84 -14.34
CA LEU A 96 13.86 -2.65 -14.17
C LEU A 96 15.10 -1.77 -14.07
N SER A 97 14.93 -0.44 -14.02
CA SER A 97 16.07 0.41 -13.69
C SER A 97 16.52 0.05 -12.28
N GLU A 98 17.80 -0.32 -12.16
CA GLU A 98 18.50 -0.48 -10.89
C GLU A 98 18.48 0.86 -10.14
N ASN A 99 17.34 1.23 -9.58
CA ASN A 99 17.26 2.33 -8.65
C ASN A 99 17.77 1.80 -7.31
N GLU A 100 19.09 1.82 -7.22
CA GLU A 100 19.88 1.68 -6.01
C GLU A 100 19.43 2.71 -4.97
N SER A 101 18.43 2.35 -4.19
CA SER A 101 18.45 2.54 -2.74
C SER A 101 17.35 1.67 -2.15
N PHE A 102 17.64 0.38 -1.99
CA PHE A 102 16.81 -0.45 -1.12
C PHE A 102 16.85 0.18 0.26
N TYR A 103 15.73 0.78 0.67
CA TYR A 103 15.62 1.32 2.02
C TYR A 103 15.75 0.15 2.99
N THR A 104 16.91 0.02 3.64
CA THR A 104 17.21 -1.01 4.65
C THR A 104 16.81 -0.58 6.05
N GLY A 105 16.26 0.63 6.20
CA GLY A 105 15.76 1.14 7.48
C GLY A 105 14.44 0.47 7.86
N LYS A 106 14.27 0.20 9.16
CA LYS A 106 12.96 -0.06 9.76
C LYS A 106 12.02 1.10 9.38
N ILE A 107 10.78 0.78 9.03
CA ILE A 107 9.74 1.78 8.87
C ILE A 107 9.52 2.42 10.25
N ASN A 108 10.04 3.63 10.47
CA ASN A 108 9.93 4.31 11.77
C ASN A 108 8.54 4.92 12.02
N LYS A 109 7.64 4.90 11.03
CA LYS A 109 6.27 5.41 11.15
C LYS A 109 5.27 4.36 10.69
N ASN A 110 4.60 3.75 11.65
CA ASN A 110 3.54 2.76 11.42
C ASN A 110 2.19 3.44 11.11
N ILE A 111 2.11 4.76 11.31
CA ILE A 111 0.94 5.59 11.02
C ILE A 111 1.40 6.83 10.26
N ILE A 112 0.67 7.16 9.22
CA ILE A 112 0.83 8.41 8.47
C ILE A 112 -0.42 9.24 8.73
N GLU A 113 -0.26 10.36 9.42
CA GLU A 113 -1.31 11.38 9.51
C GLU A 113 -1.59 11.90 8.09
N ALA A 114 -2.85 11.82 7.68
CA ALA A 114 -3.25 12.06 6.32
C ALA A 114 -4.24 13.23 6.27
N ASN A 115 -3.83 14.35 5.69
CA ASN A 115 -4.74 15.46 5.43
C ASN A 115 -5.30 15.32 4.01
N VAL A 116 -6.25 14.40 3.84
CA VAL A 116 -6.87 14.13 2.54
C VAL A 116 -8.22 14.82 2.46
N ASP A 117 -8.37 15.67 1.45
CA ASP A 117 -9.67 16.25 1.13
C ASP A 117 -10.55 15.22 0.42
N LEU A 118 -11.42 14.57 1.19
CA LEU A 118 -12.38 13.60 0.68
C LEU A 118 -13.49 14.23 -0.17
N SER A 119 -13.68 15.55 -0.12
CA SER A 119 -14.69 16.21 -0.96
C SER A 119 -14.36 16.08 -2.46
N MET A 120 -13.08 15.86 -2.77
CA MET A 120 -12.56 15.65 -4.13
C MET A 120 -12.28 14.17 -4.42
N CYS A 121 -12.08 13.33 -3.39
CA CYS A 121 -11.64 11.95 -3.51
C CYS A 121 -12.77 10.93 -3.23
N HIS A 122 -13.35 10.38 -4.30
CA HIS A 122 -14.45 9.41 -4.24
C HIS A 122 -14.00 7.97 -3.84
N SER A 123 -12.69 7.72 -3.72
CA SER A 123 -12.15 6.39 -3.41
C SER A 123 -10.76 6.49 -2.79
N ILE A 124 -10.44 5.59 -1.86
CA ILE A 124 -9.08 5.41 -1.32
C ILE A 124 -8.04 5.21 -2.45
N LYS A 125 -8.41 4.61 -3.58
CA LYS A 125 -7.51 4.46 -4.74
C LYS A 125 -7.01 5.81 -5.24
N ASN A 126 -7.90 6.80 -5.36
CA ASN A 126 -7.54 8.15 -5.79
C ASN A 126 -6.64 8.84 -4.77
N VAL A 127 -6.91 8.62 -3.48
CA VAL A 127 -6.04 9.11 -2.39
C VAL A 127 -4.62 8.56 -2.52
N ILE A 128 -4.49 7.25 -2.74
CA ILE A 128 -3.17 6.63 -2.90
C ILE A 128 -2.47 7.16 -4.15
N ILE A 129 -3.17 7.25 -5.29
CA ILE A 129 -2.62 7.81 -6.53
C ILE A 129 -2.10 9.24 -6.28
N ASP A 130 -2.91 10.09 -5.62
CA ASP A 130 -2.53 11.46 -5.29
C ASP A 130 -1.29 11.52 -4.40
N LEU A 131 -1.20 10.68 -3.37
CA LEU A 131 -0.04 10.62 -2.46
C LEU A 131 1.23 10.19 -3.19
N VAL A 132 1.13 9.23 -4.11
CA VAL A 132 2.25 8.76 -4.95
C VAL A 132 2.70 9.87 -5.90
N ILE A 133 1.77 10.49 -6.64
CA ILE A 133 2.09 11.53 -7.62
C ILE A 133 2.68 12.78 -6.94
N LYS A 134 2.13 13.18 -5.78
CA LYS A 134 2.65 14.30 -4.99
C LYS A 134 3.96 13.98 -4.27
N ASN A 135 4.41 12.72 -4.33
CA ASN A 135 5.62 12.24 -3.66
C ASN A 135 5.62 12.57 -2.15
N ASP A 136 4.49 12.29 -1.47
CA ASP A 136 4.38 12.52 -0.03
C ASP A 136 5.52 11.81 0.71
N THR A 137 6.27 12.56 1.51
CA THR A 137 7.52 12.06 2.12
C THR A 137 7.29 10.85 3.01
N ASN A 138 6.19 10.82 3.78
CA ASN A 138 5.93 9.71 4.69
C ASN A 138 5.42 8.48 3.91
N PHE A 139 4.52 8.69 2.94
CA PHE A 139 3.96 7.62 2.14
C PHE A 139 4.99 7.02 1.17
N ASN A 140 5.93 7.83 0.66
CA ASN A 140 6.97 7.36 -0.23
C ASN A 140 7.95 6.39 0.45
N LEU A 141 8.14 6.49 1.78
CA LEU A 141 8.89 5.48 2.54
C LEU A 141 8.23 4.10 2.43
N TRP A 142 6.90 4.04 2.53
CA TRP A 142 6.17 2.80 2.33
C TRP A 142 6.21 2.36 0.87
N CYS A 143 6.08 3.27 -0.09
CA CYS A 143 6.21 2.95 -1.52
C CYS A 143 7.57 2.31 -1.84
N ASN A 144 8.66 2.79 -1.26
CA ASN A 144 10.00 2.22 -1.45
C ASN A 144 10.11 0.78 -0.91
N VAL A 145 9.42 0.49 0.20
CA VAL A 145 9.31 -0.88 0.71
C VAL A 145 8.47 -1.74 -0.24
N LEU A 146 7.33 -1.22 -0.70
CA LEU A 146 6.41 -1.94 -1.59
C LEU A 146 6.99 -2.22 -2.97
N ARG A 147 7.91 -1.38 -3.47
CA ARG A 147 8.65 -1.62 -4.72
C ARG A 147 9.52 -2.88 -4.69
N ARG A 148 9.79 -3.48 -3.52
CA ARG A 148 10.40 -4.82 -3.46
C ARG A 148 9.53 -5.92 -4.05
N TYR A 149 8.21 -5.67 -4.13
CA TYR A 149 7.24 -6.55 -4.75
C TYR A 149 6.88 -6.10 -6.18
N GLU A 150 7.69 -5.24 -6.81
CA GLU A 150 7.44 -4.65 -8.12
C GLU A 150 7.15 -5.71 -9.21
N ALA A 151 7.91 -6.80 -9.24
CA ALA A 151 7.66 -7.90 -10.19
C ALA A 151 6.24 -8.47 -10.07
N TYR A 152 5.72 -8.58 -8.85
CA TYR A 152 4.33 -9.00 -8.60
C TYR A 152 3.33 -7.93 -9.07
N GLY A 153 3.63 -6.66 -8.84
CA GLY A 153 2.88 -5.52 -9.37
C GLY A 153 2.74 -5.53 -10.88
N ILE A 154 3.87 -5.73 -11.57
CA ILE A 154 3.93 -5.80 -13.04
C ILE A 154 3.11 -6.98 -13.54
N MET A 155 3.25 -8.15 -12.93
CA MET A 155 2.45 -9.33 -13.28
C MET A 155 0.97 -9.02 -13.18
N ARG A 156 0.51 -8.43 -12.07
CA ARG A 156 -0.88 -8.02 -11.89
C ARG A 156 -1.33 -6.99 -12.92
N PHE A 157 -0.53 -5.95 -13.16
CA PHE A 157 -0.82 -4.93 -14.16
C PHE A 157 -1.00 -5.53 -15.56
N LEU A 158 -0.10 -6.42 -15.97
CA LEU A 158 -0.16 -7.12 -17.26
C LEU A 158 -1.42 -7.98 -17.37
N LEU A 159 -1.75 -8.76 -16.33
CA LEU A 159 -2.96 -9.57 -16.29
C LEU A 159 -4.23 -8.69 -16.39
N SER A 160 -4.31 -7.63 -15.60
CA SER A 160 -5.40 -6.64 -15.63
C SER A 160 -5.55 -5.96 -17.00
N ALA A 161 -4.45 -5.71 -17.71
CA ALA A 161 -4.46 -5.10 -19.03
C ALA A 161 -4.98 -6.08 -20.10
N VAL A 162 -4.50 -7.33 -20.05
CA VAL A 162 -4.95 -8.42 -20.94
C VAL A 162 -6.44 -8.71 -20.77
N GLU A 163 -6.95 -8.76 -19.52
CA GLU A 163 -8.38 -8.93 -19.25
C GLU A 163 -9.26 -7.81 -19.83
N LYS A 164 -8.70 -6.61 -20.02
CA LYS A 164 -9.41 -5.43 -20.55
C LYS A 164 -9.21 -5.24 -22.07
N ASP A 165 -8.70 -6.26 -22.76
CA ASP A 165 -8.43 -6.26 -24.21
C ASP A 165 -7.49 -5.11 -24.65
N ARG A 166 -6.66 -4.64 -23.73
CA ARG A 166 -5.57 -3.70 -24.00
C ARG A 166 -4.28 -4.48 -23.93
N ASN A 167 -3.74 -4.88 -25.08
CA ASN A 167 -2.43 -5.53 -25.16
C ASN A 167 -1.34 -4.60 -24.62
N ALA A 168 -1.05 -4.69 -23.31
CA ALA A 168 0.12 -4.07 -22.72
C ALA A 168 1.35 -4.79 -23.30
N ASN A 169 2.10 -4.09 -24.14
CA ASN A 169 3.30 -4.66 -24.75
C ASN A 169 4.41 -4.65 -23.72
N ILE A 170 4.99 -5.81 -23.40
CA ILE A 170 6.12 -5.95 -22.46
C ILE A 170 7.28 -5.02 -22.83
N ASN A 171 7.48 -4.71 -24.12
CA ASN A 171 8.51 -3.77 -24.56
C ASN A 171 8.29 -2.31 -24.11
N GLN A 172 7.09 -1.97 -23.60
CA GLN A 172 6.80 -0.66 -22.99
C GLN A 172 7.24 -0.59 -21.52
N LEU A 173 7.52 -1.74 -20.88
CA LEU A 173 7.94 -1.83 -19.47
C LEU A 173 9.47 -1.81 -19.29
N CYS A 174 10.23 -2.05 -20.37
CA CYS A 174 11.69 -2.24 -20.33
C CYS A 174 12.50 -1.06 -20.89
N LYS A 175 11.91 0.11 -21.11
CA LYS A 175 12.63 1.31 -21.58
C LYS A 175 13.06 2.21 -20.43
#